data_AF-A0A6U1KJH5-F1
#
_entry.id   AF-A0A6U1KJH5-F1
#
_cell.length_a   1.000
_cell.length_b   1.000
_cell.length_c   1.000
_cell.angle_alpha   90.00
_cell.angle_beta   90.00
_cell.angle_gamma   90.00
#
_symmetry.space_group_name_H-M   'P 1'
#
loop_
_entity.id
_entity.type
_entity.pdbx_description
1 polymer ?
#
loop_
_entity_poly.entity_id
_entity_poly.type
_entity_poly.pdbx_seq_one_letter_code
_entity_poly.pdbx_strand_id
1 'polypeptide(L)'
;MAPRTPNTRVVVWTAPRCVSTAFERCVMEIPNGQIFHEPYTSAYYFGPERTSRRYSSEDVDEHQSYSAVTARLTGQFYDKDYVFVKDMAYCVKGRYHMFVQEEGLASFKHTFLIRNPAKAILSLYKASVNSQLTGWDYFDEAEAGFTDMYDFYSTLTGAGREVVVVDCDDLLCDPEGMMKLYCDATGLAYRPGASYIPTRQFFLYKLISNLSILVRCQPIL
;
A
#
# COMPACT_ATOMS: atom_id res chain seq x y z
N MET A 1 23.56 -25.31 7.04
CA MET A 1 22.20 -25.03 7.55
C MET A 1 21.26 -25.04 6.35
N ALA A 2 20.08 -25.65 6.47
CA ALA A 2 19.06 -25.53 5.41
C ALA A 2 18.60 -24.07 5.31
N PRO A 3 18.34 -23.54 4.12
CA PRO A 3 17.98 -22.14 3.96
C PRO A 3 16.60 -21.88 4.58
N ARG A 4 16.50 -20.84 5.42
CA ARG A 4 15.26 -20.49 6.13
C ARG A 4 14.40 -19.62 5.22
N THR A 5 13.14 -19.98 5.07
CA THR A 5 12.12 -19.13 4.44
C THR A 5 11.46 -18.22 5.49
N PRO A 6 11.06 -17.00 5.12
CA PRO A 6 10.37 -16.10 6.05
C PRO A 6 9.01 -16.67 6.42
N ASN A 7 8.76 -16.75 7.73
CA ASN A 7 7.45 -17.17 8.27
C ASN A 7 6.41 -16.03 8.22
N THR A 8 6.86 -14.77 8.09
CA THR A 8 5.98 -13.59 8.07
C THR A 8 5.88 -13.05 6.64
N ARG A 9 4.69 -13.13 6.06
CA ARG A 9 4.35 -12.54 4.76
C ARG A 9 3.14 -11.64 4.94
N VAL A 10 3.28 -10.37 4.59
CA VAL A 10 2.23 -9.36 4.82
C VAL A 10 2.01 -8.57 3.55
N VAL A 11 0.74 -8.37 3.20
CA VAL A 11 0.33 -7.46 2.14
C VAL A 11 -0.57 -6.38 2.69
N VAL A 12 -0.27 -5.14 2.33
CA VAL A 12 -1.06 -3.96 2.62
C VAL A 12 -1.76 -3.51 1.35
N TRP A 13 -3.07 -3.55 1.38
CA TRP A 13 -3.98 -3.02 0.38
C TRP A 13 -4.44 -1.63 0.78
N THR A 14 -4.51 -0.73 -0.19
CA THR A 14 -4.90 0.65 0.07
C THR A 14 -5.58 1.27 -1.14
N ALA A 15 -6.16 2.45 -0.94
CA ALA A 15 -6.51 3.38 -2.00
C ALA A 15 -5.43 4.48 -2.09
N PRO A 16 -5.27 5.15 -3.24
CA PRO A 16 -4.37 6.28 -3.34
C PRO A 16 -4.67 7.32 -2.26
N ARG A 17 -3.62 8.02 -1.81
CA ARG A 17 -3.73 9.12 -0.82
C ARG A 17 -4.16 8.67 0.58
N CYS A 18 -3.99 7.39 0.93
CA CYS A 18 -4.22 6.83 2.25
C CYS A 18 -2.92 6.55 3.03
N VAL A 19 -1.96 7.50 3.00
CA VAL A 19 -0.73 7.47 3.84
C VAL A 19 0.19 6.24 3.63
N SER A 20 -0.14 5.36 2.70
CA SER A 20 0.50 4.06 2.50
C SER A 20 2.00 4.11 2.21
N THR A 21 2.48 5.16 1.52
CA THR A 21 3.92 5.34 1.27
C THR A 21 4.69 5.67 2.54
N ALA A 22 4.10 6.44 3.46
CA ALA A 22 4.74 6.70 4.75
C ALA A 22 4.72 5.46 5.63
N PHE A 23 3.60 4.71 5.63
CA PHE A 23 3.50 3.43 6.30
C PHE A 23 4.54 2.41 5.81
N GLU A 24 4.69 2.28 4.49
CA GLU A 24 5.71 1.43 3.88
C GLU A 24 7.13 1.84 4.32
N ARG A 25 7.42 3.14 4.37
CA ARG A 25 8.71 3.62 4.89
C ARG A 25 8.96 3.21 6.34
N CYS A 26 7.93 3.20 7.18
CA CYS A 26 8.05 2.68 8.55
C CYS A 26 8.43 1.19 8.54
N VAL A 27 7.85 0.39 7.65
CA VAL A 27 8.19 -1.03 7.51
C VAL A 27 9.59 -1.23 6.92
N MET A 28 10.03 -0.37 5.99
CA MET A 28 11.39 -0.39 5.41
C MET A 28 12.50 -0.24 6.46
N GLU A 29 12.22 0.40 7.58
CA GLU A 29 13.15 0.48 8.69
C GLU A 29 13.32 -0.87 9.41
N ILE A 30 12.41 -1.83 9.28
CA ILE A 30 12.60 -3.16 9.89
C ILE A 30 13.68 -3.91 9.09
N PRO A 31 14.82 -4.28 9.72
CA PRO A 31 15.94 -4.87 9.00
C PRO A 31 15.58 -6.23 8.40
N ASN A 32 16.36 -6.64 7.40
CA ASN A 32 16.32 -7.97 6.79
C ASN A 32 14.96 -8.39 6.18
N GLY A 33 14.19 -7.42 5.69
CA GLY A 33 12.98 -7.64 4.90
C GLY A 33 13.25 -7.84 3.40
N GLN A 34 12.27 -8.44 2.73
CA GLN A 34 12.02 -8.25 1.31
C GLN A 34 10.78 -7.37 1.14
N ILE A 35 10.91 -6.28 0.39
CA ILE A 35 9.83 -5.29 0.22
C ILE A 35 9.47 -5.18 -1.25
N PHE A 36 8.17 -5.18 -1.54
CA PHE A 36 7.61 -4.98 -2.88
C PHE A 36 6.71 -3.75 -2.88
N HIS A 37 7.13 -2.75 -3.65
CA HIS A 37 6.36 -1.53 -3.86
C HIS A 37 5.47 -1.69 -5.09
N GLU A 38 4.17 -1.74 -4.86
CA GLU A 38 3.10 -1.69 -5.87
C GLU A 38 3.28 -2.67 -7.04
N PRO A 39 3.61 -3.95 -6.77
CA PRO A 39 4.00 -4.89 -7.80
C PRO A 39 2.92 -5.20 -8.86
N TYR A 40 1.63 -5.11 -8.53
CA TYR A 40 0.51 -5.32 -9.46
C TYR A 40 0.16 -4.07 -10.28
N THR A 41 0.73 -2.92 -9.95
CA THR A 41 0.53 -1.69 -10.72
C THR A 41 1.08 -1.83 -12.14
N SER A 42 2.17 -2.57 -12.33
CA SER A 42 2.70 -2.84 -13.67
C SER A 42 1.78 -3.70 -14.50
N ALA A 43 1.17 -4.74 -13.91
CA ALA A 43 0.17 -5.56 -14.60
C ALA A 43 -1.12 -4.80 -14.92
N TYR A 44 -1.52 -3.89 -14.03
CA TYR A 44 -2.70 -3.07 -14.21
C TYR A 44 -2.58 -2.07 -15.37
N TYR A 45 -1.41 -1.44 -15.56
CA TYR A 45 -1.18 -0.40 -16.59
C TYR A 45 -0.53 -0.92 -17.88
N PHE A 46 0.41 -1.86 -17.81
CA PHE A 46 1.29 -2.21 -18.93
C PHE A 46 1.21 -3.68 -19.35
N GLY A 47 0.67 -4.55 -18.51
CA GLY A 47 0.59 -5.98 -18.77
C GLY A 47 -0.38 -6.35 -19.90
N PRO A 48 -0.34 -7.61 -20.39
CA PRO A 48 -1.25 -8.12 -21.42
C PRO A 48 -2.71 -8.14 -20.97
N GLU A 49 -2.94 -8.12 -19.65
CA GLU A 49 -4.25 -8.14 -19.01
C GLU A 49 -4.66 -6.77 -18.46
N ARG A 50 -3.98 -5.69 -18.89
CA ARG A 50 -4.19 -4.31 -18.40
C ARG A 50 -5.65 -3.91 -18.52
N THR A 51 -6.16 -3.25 -17.48
CA THR A 51 -7.55 -2.78 -17.42
C THR A 51 -7.67 -1.26 -17.38
N SER A 52 -6.58 -0.57 -17.05
CA SER A 52 -6.54 0.88 -17.10
C SER A 52 -6.56 1.39 -18.54
N ARG A 53 -7.22 2.53 -18.74
CA ARG A 53 -7.06 3.34 -19.96
C ARG A 53 -5.84 4.26 -19.88
N ARG A 54 -5.32 4.48 -18.66
CA ARG A 54 -4.09 5.22 -18.47
C ARG A 54 -2.95 4.43 -19.12
N TYR A 55 -2.13 5.12 -19.90
CA TYR A 55 -1.04 4.52 -20.69
C TYR A 55 -1.48 3.55 -21.79
N SER A 56 -2.72 3.63 -22.29
CA SER A 56 -3.20 2.76 -23.37
C SER A 56 -2.41 2.91 -24.68
N SER A 57 -1.71 4.03 -24.87
CA SER A 57 -0.82 4.29 -26.00
C SER A 57 0.54 3.61 -25.90
N GLU A 58 0.93 3.17 -24.70
CA GLU A 58 2.18 2.44 -24.49
C GLU A 58 2.03 0.99 -24.97
N ASP A 59 3.14 0.42 -25.43
CA ASP A 59 3.22 -0.99 -25.83
C ASP A 59 2.91 -1.92 -24.66
N VAL A 60 2.33 -3.07 -24.97
CA VAL A 60 2.08 -4.13 -23.99
C VAL A 60 3.40 -4.80 -23.61
N ASP A 61 3.68 -4.87 -22.31
CA ASP A 61 4.79 -5.65 -21.76
C ASP A 61 4.29 -7.02 -21.30
N GLU A 62 4.52 -8.04 -22.13
CA GLU A 62 4.16 -9.44 -21.87
C GLU A 62 4.80 -10.00 -20.58
N HIS A 63 5.85 -9.36 -20.05
CA HIS A 63 6.49 -9.77 -18.80
C HIS A 63 5.82 -9.19 -17.54
N GLN A 64 4.85 -8.28 -17.70
CA GLN A 64 4.10 -7.67 -16.60
C GLN A 64 2.71 -8.31 -16.44
N SER A 65 2.56 -9.62 -16.63
CA SER A 65 1.29 -10.29 -16.37
C SER A 65 1.01 -10.44 -14.87
N TYR A 66 -0.27 -10.62 -14.49
CA TYR A 66 -0.63 -10.92 -13.10
C TYR A 66 0.05 -12.20 -12.61
N SER A 67 0.18 -13.21 -13.48
CA SER A 67 0.86 -14.46 -13.17
C SER A 67 2.36 -14.27 -12.93
N ALA A 68 3.03 -13.44 -13.72
CA ALA A 68 4.45 -13.11 -13.52
C ALA A 68 4.67 -12.36 -12.21
N VAL A 69 3.80 -11.40 -11.90
CA VAL A 69 3.84 -10.67 -10.62
C VAL A 69 3.63 -11.63 -9.45
N THR A 70 2.62 -12.50 -9.52
CA THR A 70 2.35 -13.49 -8.48
C THR A 70 3.53 -14.44 -8.27
N ALA A 71 4.10 -14.99 -9.34
CA ALA A 71 5.27 -15.88 -9.25
C ALA A 71 6.45 -15.19 -8.54
N ARG A 72 6.65 -13.89 -8.80
CA ARG A 72 7.65 -13.08 -8.09
C ARG A 72 7.33 -12.95 -6.61
N LEU A 73 6.07 -12.69 -6.24
CA LEU A 73 5.65 -12.53 -4.84
C LEU A 73 5.64 -13.85 -4.04
N THR A 74 5.37 -14.97 -4.69
CA THR A 74 5.33 -16.29 -4.05
C THR A 74 6.67 -17.00 -4.08
N GLY A 75 7.70 -16.38 -4.66
CA GLY A 75 9.06 -16.91 -4.74
C GLY A 75 9.70 -17.23 -3.39
N GLN A 76 10.88 -17.83 -3.46
CA GLN A 76 11.68 -18.18 -2.28
C GLN A 76 12.59 -17.01 -1.90
N PHE A 77 12.37 -16.46 -0.70
CA PHE A 77 13.16 -15.36 -0.15
C PHE A 77 14.04 -15.87 0.97
N TYR A 78 15.05 -16.65 0.62
CA TYR A 78 15.98 -17.22 1.59
C TYR A 78 16.69 -16.12 2.39
N ASP A 79 16.95 -16.42 3.66
CA ASP A 79 17.66 -15.54 4.61
C ASP A 79 16.94 -14.22 4.93
N LYS A 80 15.69 -14.06 4.49
CA LYS A 80 14.81 -12.95 4.87
C LYS A 80 13.96 -13.30 6.07
N ASP A 81 13.73 -12.30 6.92
CA ASP A 81 12.87 -12.45 8.10
C ASP A 81 11.39 -12.28 7.76
N TYR A 82 11.08 -11.42 6.79
CA TYR A 82 9.72 -11.16 6.33
C TYR A 82 9.65 -10.75 4.86
N VAL A 83 8.46 -10.90 4.29
CA VAL A 83 8.07 -10.30 3.00
C VAL A 83 6.97 -9.30 3.25
N PHE A 84 7.13 -8.08 2.75
CA PHE A 84 6.13 -7.02 2.81
C PHE A 84 5.78 -6.55 1.41
N VAL A 85 4.48 -6.48 1.12
CA VAL A 85 3.95 -5.98 -0.15
C VAL A 85 3.03 -4.82 0.16
N LYS A 86 3.17 -3.72 -0.57
CA LYS A 86 2.21 -2.62 -0.56
C LYS A 86 1.61 -2.53 -1.95
N ASP A 87 0.29 -2.50 -2.07
CA ASP A 87 -0.36 -2.29 -3.37
C ASP A 87 -1.72 -1.59 -3.25
N MET A 88 -2.24 -1.14 -4.38
CA MET A 88 -3.58 -0.57 -4.47
C MET A 88 -4.58 -1.69 -4.75
N ALA A 89 -5.70 -1.70 -4.01
CA ALA A 89 -6.70 -2.77 -4.17
C ALA A 89 -7.32 -2.81 -5.57
N TYR A 90 -7.47 -1.65 -6.23
CA TYR A 90 -8.02 -1.59 -7.60
C TYR A 90 -7.10 -2.29 -8.61
N CYS A 91 -5.79 -2.38 -8.36
CA CYS A 91 -4.85 -3.04 -9.28
C CYS A 91 -5.16 -4.53 -9.44
N VAL A 92 -5.86 -5.17 -8.49
CA VAL A 92 -6.24 -6.59 -8.55
C VAL A 92 -7.75 -6.80 -8.69
N LYS A 93 -8.48 -5.77 -9.15
CA LYS A 93 -9.92 -5.86 -9.40
C LYS A 93 -10.28 -7.04 -10.30
N GLY A 94 -11.33 -7.77 -9.92
CA GLY A 94 -11.79 -8.97 -10.62
C GLY A 94 -10.94 -10.22 -10.37
N ARG A 95 -9.86 -10.10 -9.56
CA ARG A 95 -8.90 -11.18 -9.32
C ARG A 95 -8.74 -11.53 -7.83
N TYR A 96 -9.58 -11.00 -6.95
CA TYR A 96 -9.49 -11.23 -5.49
C TYR A 96 -9.42 -12.71 -5.07
N HIS A 97 -10.07 -13.60 -5.84
CA HIS A 97 -10.08 -15.04 -5.59
C HIS A 97 -8.68 -15.68 -5.57
N MET A 98 -7.70 -15.10 -6.29
CA MET A 98 -6.32 -15.60 -6.29
C MET A 98 -5.69 -15.60 -4.89
N PHE A 99 -6.04 -14.61 -4.06
CA PHE A 99 -5.54 -14.48 -2.69
C PHE A 99 -6.23 -15.44 -1.71
N VAL A 100 -7.27 -16.14 -2.15
CA VAL A 100 -7.95 -17.17 -1.37
C VAL A 100 -7.52 -18.56 -1.82
N GLN A 101 -7.40 -18.78 -3.13
CA GLN A 101 -7.25 -20.10 -3.75
C GLN A 101 -5.80 -20.50 -4.02
N GLU A 102 -4.93 -19.54 -4.35
CA GLU A 102 -3.53 -19.86 -4.67
C GLU A 102 -2.72 -20.01 -3.39
N GLU A 103 -2.17 -21.20 -3.15
CA GLU A 103 -1.47 -21.56 -1.91
C GLU A 103 -0.38 -20.55 -1.52
N GLY A 104 0.38 -20.06 -2.50
CA GLY A 104 1.43 -19.08 -2.27
C GLY A 104 0.91 -17.72 -1.78
N LEU A 105 -0.20 -17.24 -2.31
CA LEU A 105 -0.82 -15.96 -1.92
C LEU A 105 -1.68 -16.09 -0.67
N ALA A 106 -2.33 -17.23 -0.50
CA ALA A 106 -3.11 -17.60 0.69
C ALA A 106 -2.29 -17.57 1.99
N SER A 107 -0.95 -17.63 1.90
CA SER A 107 -0.03 -17.53 3.03
C SER A 107 0.18 -16.11 3.55
N PHE A 108 -0.22 -15.08 2.79
CA PHE A 108 -0.07 -13.69 3.22
C PHE A 108 -1.11 -13.30 4.26
N LYS A 109 -0.68 -12.56 5.28
CA LYS A 109 -1.57 -11.79 6.13
C LYS A 109 -1.99 -10.52 5.42
N HIS A 110 -3.29 -10.25 5.40
CA HIS A 110 -3.85 -9.11 4.68
C HIS A 110 -4.09 -7.94 5.62
N THR A 111 -3.70 -6.75 5.17
CA THR A 111 -3.96 -5.48 5.84
C THR A 111 -4.66 -4.53 4.89
N PHE A 112 -5.65 -3.78 5.37
CA PHE A 112 -6.25 -2.66 4.64
C PHE A 112 -5.97 -1.35 5.36
N LEU A 113 -5.29 -0.43 4.67
CA LEU A 113 -5.12 0.96 5.11
C LEU A 113 -6.31 1.78 4.61
N ILE A 114 -7.18 2.17 5.53
CA ILE A 114 -8.40 2.92 5.24
C ILE A 114 -8.27 4.39 5.64
N ARG A 115 -9.00 5.24 4.93
CA ARG A 115 -9.10 6.67 5.23
C ARG A 115 -10.47 7.16 4.83
N ASN A 116 -10.95 8.25 5.43
CA ASN A 116 -12.16 8.93 4.99
C ASN A 116 -12.13 9.18 3.45
N PRO A 117 -13.05 8.59 2.67
CA PRO A 117 -13.04 8.70 1.21
C PRO A 117 -13.11 10.14 0.71
N ALA A 118 -13.85 11.02 1.38
CA ALA A 118 -13.96 12.42 0.99
C ALA A 118 -12.60 13.14 1.05
N LYS A 119 -11.77 12.83 2.06
CA LYS A 119 -10.41 13.40 2.19
C LYS A 119 -9.48 12.85 1.10
N ALA A 120 -9.50 11.54 0.90
CA ALA A 120 -8.59 10.85 -0.02
C ALA A 120 -8.92 11.12 -1.49
N ILE A 121 -10.19 11.03 -1.90
CA ILE A 121 -10.64 11.30 -3.27
C ILE A 121 -10.39 12.77 -3.63
N LEU A 122 -10.68 13.71 -2.72
CA LEU A 122 -10.37 15.13 -2.96
C LEU A 122 -8.87 15.36 -3.14
N SER A 123 -8.03 14.69 -2.33
CA SER A 123 -6.58 14.76 -2.51
C SER A 123 -6.12 14.12 -3.82
N LEU A 124 -6.77 13.03 -4.25
CA LEU A 124 -6.43 12.33 -5.49
C LEU A 124 -6.78 13.22 -6.68
N TYR A 125 -8.02 13.73 -6.73
CA TYR A 125 -8.46 14.68 -7.75
C TYR A 125 -7.48 15.84 -7.92
N LYS A 126 -7.13 16.53 -6.82
CA LYS A 126 -6.17 17.66 -6.86
C LYS A 126 -4.80 17.28 -7.40
N ALA A 127 -4.34 16.05 -7.14
CA ALA A 127 -3.06 15.57 -7.65
C ALA A 127 -3.16 15.16 -9.13
N SER A 128 -4.24 14.50 -9.52
CA SER A 128 -4.45 13.99 -10.89
C SER A 128 -4.71 15.09 -11.91
N VAL A 129 -5.27 16.25 -11.52
CA VAL A 129 -5.43 17.41 -12.40
C VAL A 129 -4.23 18.35 -12.38
N ASN A 130 -3.15 17.98 -11.68
CA ASN A 130 -1.91 18.73 -11.63
C ASN A 130 -0.81 17.97 -12.36
N SER A 131 -0.62 18.32 -13.63
CA SER A 131 0.35 17.67 -14.51
C SER A 131 1.79 17.79 -14.04
N GLN A 132 2.12 18.80 -13.23
CA GLN A 132 3.45 18.93 -12.63
C GLN A 132 3.71 17.90 -11.52
N LEU A 133 2.65 17.35 -10.91
CA LEU A 133 2.76 16.39 -9.82
C LEU A 133 2.71 14.94 -10.28
N THR A 134 1.82 14.64 -11.21
CA THR A 134 1.52 13.26 -11.61
C THR A 134 1.87 12.97 -13.07
N GLY A 135 2.13 14.00 -13.87
CA GLY A 135 2.21 13.87 -15.33
C GLY A 135 0.84 13.74 -15.99
N TRP A 136 -0.26 13.85 -15.24
CA TRP A 136 -1.64 13.73 -15.72
C TRP A 136 -2.40 15.03 -15.58
N ASP A 137 -3.42 15.22 -16.39
CA ASP A 137 -4.30 16.39 -16.38
C ASP A 137 -5.77 16.03 -16.11
N TYR A 138 -6.07 14.76 -15.85
CA TYR A 138 -7.42 14.27 -15.58
C TYR A 138 -7.48 13.29 -14.41
N PHE A 139 -8.64 13.28 -13.76
CA PHE A 139 -8.99 12.33 -12.70
C PHE A 139 -9.65 11.09 -13.31
N ASP A 140 -9.17 9.90 -12.94
CA ASP A 140 -9.80 8.62 -13.26
C ASP A 140 -10.52 8.09 -12.02
N GLU A 141 -11.84 8.00 -12.08
CA GLU A 141 -12.68 7.51 -10.99
C GLU A 141 -12.41 6.04 -10.64
N ALA A 142 -11.95 5.24 -11.61
CA ALA A 142 -11.62 3.83 -11.40
C ALA A 142 -10.43 3.66 -10.45
N GLU A 143 -9.57 4.66 -10.31
CA GLU A 143 -8.39 4.65 -9.43
C GLU A 143 -8.71 5.11 -8.00
N ALA A 144 -9.96 5.54 -7.72
CA ALA A 144 -10.36 5.89 -6.36
C ALA A 144 -10.25 4.69 -5.40
N GLY A 145 -10.56 3.48 -5.87
CA GLY A 145 -10.23 2.22 -5.22
C GLY A 145 -10.99 1.85 -3.95
N PHE A 146 -11.91 2.68 -3.45
CA PHE A 146 -12.62 2.42 -2.18
C PHE A 146 -13.59 1.25 -2.26
N THR A 147 -14.34 1.14 -3.36
CA THR A 147 -15.21 -0.02 -3.60
C THR A 147 -14.38 -1.29 -3.75
N ASP A 148 -13.27 -1.20 -4.47
CA ASP A 148 -12.37 -2.34 -4.70
C ASP A 148 -11.71 -2.81 -3.39
N MET A 149 -11.38 -1.89 -2.47
CA MET A 149 -10.94 -2.25 -1.12
C MET A 149 -12.02 -3.01 -0.35
N TYR A 150 -13.27 -2.53 -0.36
CA TYR A 150 -14.37 -3.17 0.36
C TYR A 150 -14.69 -4.56 -0.21
N ASP A 151 -14.83 -4.67 -1.53
CA ASP A 151 -15.14 -5.93 -2.21
C ASP A 151 -14.04 -6.97 -1.96
N PHE A 152 -12.78 -6.54 -1.95
CA PHE A 152 -11.67 -7.42 -1.65
C PHE A 152 -11.66 -7.83 -0.17
N TYR A 153 -11.87 -6.88 0.75
CA TYR A 153 -12.02 -7.17 2.18
C TYR A 153 -13.14 -8.19 2.43
N SER A 154 -14.31 -8.00 1.81
CA SER A 154 -15.44 -8.92 1.91
C SER A 154 -15.14 -10.29 1.31
N THR A 155 -14.39 -10.37 0.21
CA THR A 155 -13.95 -11.63 -0.37
C THR A 155 -13.05 -12.42 0.58
N LEU A 156 -12.07 -11.75 1.20
CA LEU A 156 -11.14 -12.39 2.13
C LEU A 156 -11.83 -12.85 3.41
N THR A 157 -12.61 -11.95 4.03
CA THR A 157 -13.33 -12.26 5.28
C THR A 157 -14.44 -13.29 5.08
N GLY A 158 -15.15 -13.24 3.95
CA GLY A 158 -16.13 -14.26 3.57
C GLY A 158 -15.52 -15.64 3.35
N ALA A 159 -14.24 -15.72 3.01
CA ALA A 159 -13.45 -16.95 2.95
C ALA A 159 -12.82 -17.35 4.30
N GLY A 160 -13.17 -16.67 5.39
CA GLY A 160 -12.66 -16.96 6.74
C GLY A 160 -11.22 -16.50 6.98
N ARG A 161 -10.68 -15.61 6.16
CA ARG A 161 -9.32 -15.06 6.36
C ARG A 161 -9.34 -13.98 7.44
N GLU A 162 -8.34 -14.02 8.31
CA GLU A 162 -8.06 -12.91 9.24
C GLU A 162 -7.47 -11.73 8.46
N VAL A 163 -7.99 -10.53 8.73
CA VAL A 163 -7.61 -9.30 8.04
C VAL A 163 -7.40 -8.20 9.08
N VAL A 164 -6.26 -7.52 8.98
CA VAL A 164 -5.95 -6.33 9.78
C VAL A 164 -6.51 -5.09 9.06
N VAL A 165 -7.12 -4.18 9.80
CA VAL A 165 -7.58 -2.89 9.26
C VAL A 165 -6.94 -1.78 10.08
N VAL A 166 -6.32 -0.82 9.39
CA VAL A 166 -5.64 0.32 10.01
C VAL A 166 -6.27 1.59 9.48
N ASP A 167 -6.86 2.39 10.39
CA ASP A 167 -7.31 3.73 10.05
C ASP A 167 -6.11 4.68 9.97
N CYS A 168 -5.99 5.38 8.84
CA CYS A 168 -4.93 6.33 8.58
C CYS A 168 -5.00 7.57 9.47
N ASP A 169 -6.19 7.99 9.93
CA ASP A 169 -6.32 9.12 10.85
C ASP A 169 -5.79 8.72 12.24
N ASP A 170 -6.03 7.49 12.71
CA ASP A 170 -5.45 6.95 13.96
C ASP A 170 -3.94 6.79 13.85
N LEU A 171 -3.46 6.24 12.74
CA LEU A 171 -2.03 6.10 12.43
C LEU A 171 -1.30 7.44 12.44
N LEU A 172 -1.94 8.52 11.96
CA LEU A 172 -1.35 9.87 11.98
C LEU A 172 -1.40 10.50 13.38
N CYS A 173 -2.37 10.13 14.21
CA CYS A 173 -2.53 10.63 15.57
C CYS A 173 -1.53 10.00 16.55
N ASP A 174 -1.34 8.67 16.46
CA ASP A 174 -0.39 7.92 17.27
C ASP A 174 0.41 6.93 16.39
N PRO A 175 1.41 7.41 15.62
CA PRO A 175 2.20 6.54 14.76
C PRO A 175 2.92 5.42 15.51
N GLU A 176 3.39 5.69 16.73
CA GLU A 176 4.17 4.72 17.51
C GLU A 176 3.29 3.60 18.06
N GLY A 177 2.18 3.96 18.72
CA GLY A 177 1.23 3.00 19.24
C GLY A 177 0.61 2.16 18.13
N MET A 178 0.22 2.79 17.02
CA MET A 178 -0.38 2.08 15.88
C MET A 178 0.60 1.14 15.20
N MET A 179 1.86 1.53 15.01
CA MET A 179 2.88 0.64 14.44
C MET A 179 3.20 -0.54 15.37
N LYS A 180 3.16 -0.35 16.70
CA LYS A 180 3.34 -1.44 17.66
C LYS A 180 2.21 -2.46 17.56
N LEU A 181 0.95 -2.00 17.61
CA LEU A 181 -0.23 -2.86 17.45
C LEU A 181 -0.21 -3.60 16.11
N TYR A 182 0.17 -2.91 15.04
CA TYR A 182 0.29 -3.50 13.71
C TYR A 182 1.36 -4.59 13.64
N CYS A 183 2.54 -4.35 14.21
CA CYS A 183 3.61 -5.34 14.26
C CYS A 183 3.18 -6.58 15.05
N ASP A 184 2.53 -6.40 16.19
CA ASP A 184 2.02 -7.49 17.03
C ASP A 184 0.97 -8.33 16.28
N ALA A 185 0.02 -7.69 15.58
CA ALA A 185 -1.01 -8.39 14.81
C ALA A 185 -0.45 -9.15 13.60
N THR A 186 0.53 -8.56 12.91
CA THR A 186 1.08 -9.14 11.67
C THR A 186 2.25 -10.09 11.92
N GLY A 187 2.89 -10.05 13.08
CA GLY A 187 4.12 -10.79 13.36
C GLY A 187 5.36 -10.18 12.71
N LEU A 188 5.29 -8.90 12.30
CA LEU A 188 6.47 -8.12 11.93
C LEU A 188 7.22 -7.70 13.21
N ALA A 189 8.54 -7.58 13.12
CA ALA A 189 9.33 -7.11 14.25
C ALA A 189 9.13 -5.60 14.44
N TYR A 190 8.74 -5.17 15.63
CA TYR A 190 8.65 -3.74 15.95
C TYR A 190 10.05 -3.13 16.09
N ARG A 191 10.30 -2.02 15.38
CA ARG A 191 11.52 -1.23 15.51
C ARG A 191 11.19 0.15 16.10
N PRO A 192 11.66 0.46 17.33
CA PRO A 192 11.49 1.79 17.90
C PRO A 192 12.06 2.89 16.99
N GLY A 193 11.34 4.00 16.85
CA GLY A 193 11.74 5.13 15.99
C GLY A 193 11.49 4.94 14.50
N ALA A 194 11.03 3.77 14.06
CA ALA A 194 10.58 3.55 12.68
C ALA A 194 9.24 4.25 12.35
N SER A 195 8.56 4.83 13.34
CA SER A 195 7.23 5.43 13.23
C SER A 195 7.21 6.88 12.72
N TYR A 196 8.32 7.40 12.17
CA TYR A 196 8.33 8.76 11.62
C TYR A 196 7.47 8.85 10.35
N ILE A 197 6.19 9.13 10.56
CA ILE A 197 5.26 9.52 9.50
C ILE A 197 5.27 11.04 9.48
N PRO A 198 5.86 11.68 8.45
CA PRO A 198 5.89 13.13 8.39
C PRO A 198 4.45 13.64 8.27
N THR A 199 3.88 14.09 9.39
CA THR A 199 2.50 14.60 9.48
C THR A 199 2.32 15.92 8.72
N ARG A 200 3.38 16.53 8.16
CA ARG A 200 3.27 17.75 7.33
C ARG A 200 4.48 18.12 6.47
N GLN A 201 5.34 17.18 6.05
CA GLN A 201 6.61 17.58 5.42
C GLN A 201 7.15 16.61 4.38
N PHE A 202 6.47 16.46 3.24
CA PHE A 202 7.09 15.95 2.00
C PHE A 202 6.37 16.44 0.73
N PHE A 203 6.08 17.75 0.67
CA PHE A 203 5.71 18.41 -0.59
C PHE A 203 6.37 19.77 -0.82
N LEU A 204 7.46 20.09 -0.11
CA LEU A 204 8.23 21.31 -0.36
C LEU A 204 9.73 21.04 -0.20
N TYR A 205 10.38 20.74 -1.32
CA TYR A 205 11.79 21.09 -1.53
C TYR A 205 11.96 21.60 -2.96
N LYS A 206 11.56 22.87 -3.15
CA LYS A 206 12.03 23.90 -4.09
C LYS A 206 10.85 24.73 -4.56
N LEU A 207 10.48 25.73 -3.78
CA LEU A 207 10.19 27.09 -4.26
C LEU A 207 9.69 27.93 -3.07
N ILE A 208 10.42 29.02 -2.84
CA ILE A 208 10.03 30.21 -2.09
C ILE A 208 10.21 30.11 -0.56
N SER A 209 11.36 30.62 -0.15
CA SER A 209 11.64 31.30 1.12
C SER A 209 10.54 32.29 1.51
N ASN A 210 10.27 32.37 2.82
CA ASN A 210 9.43 33.34 3.56
C ASN A 210 7.93 33.03 3.63
N LEU A 211 7.48 32.44 4.75
CA LEU A 211 6.57 33.10 5.70
C LEU A 211 6.32 32.22 6.93
N SER A 212 6.41 32.84 8.10
CA SER A 212 6.01 32.36 9.41
C SER A 212 4.52 31.99 9.43
N ILE A 213 4.13 30.86 10.04
CA ILE A 213 2.92 30.71 10.88
C ILE A 213 3.00 29.39 11.66
N LEU A 214 2.87 29.55 12.97
CA LEU A 214 2.82 28.56 14.03
C LEU A 214 1.37 28.00 14.11
N VAL A 215 1.18 26.68 14.25
CA VAL A 215 0.00 26.15 14.95
C VAL A 215 0.45 25.04 15.89
N ARG A 216 0.36 25.34 17.20
CA ARG A 216 0.64 24.45 18.33
C ARG A 216 -0.42 23.37 18.43
N CYS A 217 -0.01 22.13 18.68
CA CYS A 217 -0.85 21.12 19.30
C CYS A 217 -1.05 21.48 20.79
N GLN A 218 -2.31 21.49 21.24
CA GLN A 218 -2.64 21.40 22.66
C GLN A 218 -3.06 19.95 22.94
N PRO A 219 -2.52 19.30 23.98
CA PRO A 219 -2.98 17.97 24.40
C PRO A 219 -4.31 18.11 25.16
N ILE A 220 -5.25 17.22 24.89
CA ILE A 220 -6.49 17.10 25.67
C ILE A 220 -6.20 16.12 26.81
N LEU A 221 -6.47 16.59 28.03
CA LEU A 221 -6.53 15.84 29.30
C LEU A 221 -7.70 14.85 29.32
#